data_AF-A0A2D7TC51-F1
#
_entry.id   AF-A0A2D7TC51-F1
#
_cell.length_a   1.000
_cell.length_b   1.000
_cell.length_c   1.000
_cell.angle_alpha   90.00
_cell.angle_beta   90.00
_cell.angle_gamma   90.00
#
_symmetry.space_group_name_H-M   'P 1'
#
loop_
_entity.id
_entity.type
_entity.pdbx_description
1 polymer ?
#
loop_
_entity_poly.entity_id
_entity_poly.type
_entity_poly.pdbx_seq_one_letter_code
_entity_poly.pdbx_strand_id
1 'polypeptide(L)'
;MLKSVFVILFYQLIGEFTQKFFELSIPGPVIGLLLLLFTLLLLKKVKFKVNILTKDLFNSAETLLDYLPLLFIPVGVGVVMHLSFLEDNLVSVLLVIILGTLLTLGITGFIMEKILTKTKSND
;
A
#
# COMPACT_ATOMS: atom_id res chain seq x y z
N MET A 1 -20.37 -1.36 6.11
CA MET A 1 -19.49 -0.17 6.19
C MET A 1 -18.84 -0.01 7.57
N LEU A 2 -19.55 0.37 8.66
CA LEU A 2 -18.89 0.66 9.94
C LEU A 2 -18.02 -0.48 10.48
N LYS A 3 -18.53 -1.73 10.46
CA LYS A 3 -17.76 -2.92 10.85
C LYS A 3 -16.49 -3.10 10.02
N SER A 4 -16.59 -2.89 8.71
CA SER A 4 -15.47 -3.00 7.77
C SER A 4 -14.40 -1.94 8.02
N VAL A 5 -14.81 -0.68 8.16
CA VAL A 5 -13.90 0.43 8.48
C VAL A 5 -13.23 0.19 9.82
N PHE A 6 -13.98 -0.27 10.83
CA PHE A 6 -13.42 -0.65 12.11
C PHE A 6 -12.36 -1.76 11.98
N VAL A 7 -12.63 -2.81 11.19
CA VAL A 7 -11.64 -3.87 10.93
C VAL A 7 -10.38 -3.29 10.28
N ILE A 8 -10.51 -2.47 9.24
CA ILE A 8 -9.36 -1.83 8.57
C ILE A 8 -8.54 -1.00 9.58
N LEU A 9 -9.21 -0.12 10.33
CA LEU A 9 -8.55 0.76 11.31
C LEU A 9 -7.99 -0.01 12.51
N PHE A 10 -8.59 -1.15 12.88
CA PHE A 10 -8.09 -2.01 13.94
C PHE A 10 -6.77 -2.67 13.55
N TYR A 11 -6.68 -3.23 12.33
CA TYR A 11 -5.42 -3.77 11.81
C TYR A 11 -4.37 -2.68 11.60
N GLN A 12 -4.78 -1.51 11.11
CA GLN A 12 -3.94 -0.32 11.03
C GLN A 12 -3.33 0.05 12.39
N LEU A 13 -4.15 0.06 13.46
CA LEU A 13 -3.70 0.37 14.82
C LEU A 13 -2.72 -0.67 15.35
N ILE A 14 -2.96 -1.96 15.09
CA ILE A 14 -2.01 -3.03 15.47
C ILE A 14 -0.69 -2.88 14.71
N GLY A 15 -0.74 -2.58 13.41
CA GLY A 15 0.45 -2.34 12.60
C GLY A 15 1.25 -1.14 13.10
N GLU A 16 0.57 -0.04 13.44
CA GLU A 16 1.17 1.16 14.04
C GLU A 16 1.80 0.87 15.40
N PHE A 17 1.10 0.14 16.27
CA PHE A 17 1.63 -0.28 17.56
C PHE A 17 2.89 -1.14 17.38
N THR A 18 2.85 -2.09 16.45
CA THR A 18 3.99 -2.96 16.12
C THR A 18 5.17 -2.14 15.59
N GLN A 19 4.92 -1.20 14.66
CA GLN A 19 5.95 -0.34 14.11
C GLN A 19 6.63 0.48 15.20
N LYS A 20 5.86 1.11 16.10
CA LYS A 20 6.38 1.95 17.18
C LYS A 20 7.09 1.14 18.26
N PHE A 21 6.55 -0.03 18.61
CA PHE A 21 7.12 -0.86 19.68
C PHE A 21 8.43 -1.52 19.26
N PHE A 22 8.55 -1.95 17.99
CA PHE A 22 9.75 -2.59 17.45
C PHE A 22 10.66 -1.64 16.64
N GLU A 23 10.31 -0.36 16.56
CA GLU A 23 11.03 0.69 15.81
C GLU A 23 11.36 0.28 14.36
N LEU A 24 10.40 -0.39 13.69
CA LEU A 24 10.60 -0.89 12.34
C LEU A 24 10.64 0.26 11.32
N SER A 25 11.52 0.14 10.32
CA SER A 25 11.59 1.09 9.19
C SER A 25 10.38 1.03 8.26
N ILE A 26 9.54 0.00 8.36
CA ILE A 26 8.35 -0.18 7.55
C ILE A 26 7.19 0.60 8.21
N PRO A 27 6.45 1.42 7.45
CA PRO A 27 5.32 2.16 8.00
C PRO A 27 4.26 1.25 8.63
N GLY A 28 3.73 1.63 9.80
CA GLY A 28 2.65 0.94 10.50
C GLY A 28 1.45 0.56 9.61
N PRO A 29 0.98 1.44 8.70
CA PRO A 29 -0.09 1.09 7.77
C PRO A 29 0.18 -0.13 6.89
N VAL A 30 1.41 -0.28 6.41
CA VAL A 30 1.80 -1.40 5.55
C VAL A 30 1.79 -2.70 6.35
N ILE A 31 2.28 -2.65 7.60
CA ILE A 31 2.24 -3.81 8.51
C ILE A 31 0.80 -4.22 8.80
N GLY A 32 -0.08 -3.27 9.09
CA GLY A 32 -1.50 -3.54 9.33
C GLY A 32 -2.19 -4.21 8.13
N LEU A 33 -1.90 -3.73 6.92
CA LEU A 33 -2.40 -4.32 5.67
C LEU A 33 -1.92 -5.77 5.48
N LEU A 34 -0.64 -6.05 5.75
CA LEU A 34 -0.08 -7.41 5.68
C LEU A 34 -0.72 -8.35 6.71
N LEU A 35 -0.96 -7.88 7.94
CA LEU A 35 -1.65 -8.64 8.98
C LEU A 35 -3.11 -8.94 8.59
N LEU A 36 -3.82 -7.96 8.03
CA LEU A 36 -5.17 -8.15 7.52
C LEU A 36 -5.18 -9.19 6.40
N LEU A 37 -4.26 -9.09 5.44
CA LEU A 37 -4.12 -10.06 4.35
C LEU A 37 -3.86 -11.47 4.87
N PHE A 38 -2.90 -11.64 5.78
CA PHE A 38 -2.58 -12.93 6.36
C PHE A 38 -3.78 -13.55 7.08
N THR A 39 -4.53 -12.72 7.82
CA THR A 39 -5.75 -13.16 8.47
C THR A 39 -6.81 -13.62 7.47
N LEU A 40 -7.04 -12.85 6.40
CA LEU A 40 -7.98 -13.25 5.34
C LEU A 40 -7.56 -14.55 4.64
N LEU A 41 -6.27 -14.76 4.40
CA LEU A 41 -5.74 -16.00 3.82
C LEU A 41 -5.95 -17.21 4.73
N LEU A 42 -5.74 -17.05 6.05
CA LEU A 42 -6.02 -18.09 7.03
C LEU A 42 -7.53 -18.41 7.10
N LEU A 43 -8.39 -17.39 7.08
CA LEU A 43 -9.84 -17.58 7.13
C LEU A 43 -10.38 -18.24 5.86
N LYS A 44 -9.80 -17.98 4.69
CA LYS A 44 -10.18 -18.63 3.42
C LYS A 44 -10.09 -20.16 3.49
N LYS A 45 -9.14 -20.70 4.27
CA LYS A 45 -9.01 -22.15 4.49
C LYS A 45 -10.18 -22.76 5.27
N VAL A 46 -10.94 -21.97 6.03
CA VAL A 46 -11.94 -22.45 7.00
C VAL A 46 -13.37 -22.50 6.42
N LYS A 47 -13.57 -22.14 5.13
CA LYS A 47 -14.85 -22.26 4.36
C LYS A 47 -16.13 -21.64 4.97
N PHE A 48 -16.09 -21.02 6.15
CA PHE A 48 -17.27 -20.53 6.83
C PHE A 48 -17.45 -19.02 6.66
N LYS A 49 -18.51 -18.59 5.97
CA LYS A 49 -19.07 -17.23 6.01
C LYS A 49 -18.15 -16.05 5.60
N VAL A 50 -16.98 -16.32 5.02
CA VAL A 50 -16.00 -15.30 4.59
C VAL A 50 -16.57 -14.38 3.50
N ASN A 51 -17.42 -14.92 2.61
CA ASN A 51 -17.80 -14.26 1.36
C ASN A 51 -18.57 -12.94 1.55
N ILE A 52 -19.44 -12.84 2.57
CA ILE A 52 -20.17 -11.60 2.88
C ILE A 52 -19.22 -10.56 3.51
N LEU A 53 -18.39 -10.98 4.47
CA LEU A 53 -17.47 -10.08 5.16
C LEU A 53 -16.43 -9.50 4.21
N THR A 54 -15.94 -10.29 3.24
CA THR A 54 -15.01 -9.81 2.22
C THR A 54 -15.63 -8.79 1.27
N LYS A 55 -16.92 -8.93 0.91
CA LYS A 55 -17.59 -7.98 0.02
C LYS A 55 -17.81 -6.62 0.70
N ASP A 56 -18.29 -6.63 1.93
CA ASP A 56 -18.46 -5.40 2.71
C ASP A 56 -17.13 -4.72 3.05
N LEU A 57 -16.07 -5.50 3.24
CA LEU A 57 -14.71 -5.01 3.46
C LEU A 57 -14.15 -4.35 2.20
N PHE A 58 -14.29 -5.01 1.05
CA PHE A 58 -13.86 -4.50 -0.25
C PHE A 58 -14.53 -3.17 -0.59
N ASN A 59 -15.87 -3.10 -0.52
CA ASN A 59 -16.61 -1.87 -0.81
C ASN A 59 -16.20 -0.73 0.11
N SER A 60 -15.96 -1.00 1.39
CA SER A 60 -15.55 0.05 2.34
C SER A 60 -14.11 0.50 2.11
N ALA A 61 -13.23 -0.39 1.65
CA ALA A 61 -11.88 -0.03 1.24
C ALA A 61 -11.91 0.83 -0.03
N GLU A 62 -12.71 0.45 -1.03
CA GLU A 62 -12.90 1.23 -2.27
C GLU A 62 -13.41 2.64 -1.97
N THR A 63 -14.43 2.78 -1.13
CA THR A 63 -14.91 4.10 -0.68
C THR A 63 -13.81 4.90 0.01
N LEU A 64 -12.92 4.26 0.79
CA LEU A 64 -11.80 4.96 1.43
C LEU A 64 -10.74 5.41 0.41
N LEU A 65 -10.51 4.61 -0.64
CA LEU A 65 -9.61 4.95 -1.75
C LEU A 65 -10.12 6.17 -2.54
N ASP A 66 -11.44 6.37 -2.64
CA ASP A 66 -12.00 7.59 -3.27
C ASP A 66 -11.58 8.87 -2.54
N TYR A 67 -11.32 8.79 -1.22
CA TYR A 67 -10.84 9.92 -0.40
C TYR A 67 -9.31 9.96 -0.27
N LEU A 68 -8.58 9.07 -0.94
CA LEU A 68 -7.12 9.03 -0.88
C LEU A 68 -6.44 10.35 -1.31
N PRO A 69 -6.98 11.17 -2.24
CA PRO A 69 -6.46 12.51 -2.50
C PRO A 69 -6.33 13.38 -1.25
N LEU A 70 -7.25 13.27 -0.27
CA LEU A 70 -7.19 13.99 1.00
C LEU A 70 -5.93 13.63 1.80
N LEU A 71 -5.51 12.36 1.75
CA LEU A 71 -4.31 11.85 2.44
C LEU A 71 -3.01 12.31 1.76
N PHE A 72 -3.05 12.72 0.49
CA PHE A 72 -1.90 13.27 -0.22
C PHE A 72 -1.74 14.79 -0.06
N ILE A 73 -2.79 15.50 0.40
CA ILE A 73 -2.71 16.95 0.64
C ILE A 73 -1.56 17.32 1.59
N PRO A 74 -1.36 16.66 2.75
CA PRO A 74 -0.26 17.00 3.65
C PRO A 74 1.12 16.85 3.01
N VAL A 75 1.31 15.83 2.17
CA VAL A 75 2.55 15.61 1.43
C VAL A 75 2.78 16.74 0.43
N GLY A 76 1.74 17.11 -0.33
CA GLY A 76 1.81 18.22 -1.28
C GLY A 76 2.14 19.57 -0.61
N VAL A 77 1.49 19.87 0.51
CA VAL A 77 1.78 21.10 1.29
C VAL A 77 3.22 21.09 1.80
N GLY A 78 3.74 19.95 2.25
CA GLY A 78 5.14 19.83 2.68
C GLY A 78 6.16 20.19 1.59
N VAL A 79 5.87 19.81 0.34
CA VAL A 79 6.69 20.17 -0.83
C VAL A 79 6.59 21.68 -1.11
N VAL A 80 5.39 22.25 -1.06
CA VAL A 80 5.17 23.70 -1.26
C VAL A 80 5.96 24.55 -0.26
N MET A 81 6.14 24.08 0.99
CA MET A 81 6.95 24.79 1.98
C MET A 81 8.45 24.88 1.61
N HIS A 82 8.93 24.06 0.69
CA HIS A 82 10.33 24.02 0.24
C HIS A 82 10.46 24.31 -1.26
N LEU A 83 9.57 25.15 -1.80
CA LEU A 83 9.54 25.51 -3.23
C LEU A 83 10.87 26.05 -3.75
N SER A 84 11.56 26.91 -3.00
CA SER A 84 12.83 27.51 -3.43
C SER A 84 13.91 26.46 -3.69
N PHE A 85 14.02 25.44 -2.81
CA PHE A 85 14.97 24.33 -3.01
C PHE A 85 14.60 23.48 -4.23
N LEU A 86 13.29 23.34 -4.49
CA LEU A 86 12.78 22.62 -5.64
C LEU A 86 13.08 23.38 -6.94
N GLU A 87 12.88 24.70 -6.97
CA GLU A 87 13.17 25.59 -8.11
C GLU A 87 14.63 25.50 -8.55
N ASP A 88 15.56 25.54 -7.60
CA ASP A 88 17.01 25.43 -7.87
C ASP A 88 17.41 24.06 -8.46
N ASN A 89 16.61 23.02 -8.23
CA ASN A 89 16.93 21.63 -8.59
C ASN A 89 15.89 20.98 -9.51
N LEU A 90 15.03 21.77 -10.19
CA LEU A 90 13.91 21.25 -10.97
C LEU A 90 14.32 20.18 -11.99
N VAL A 91 15.42 20.42 -12.70
CA VAL A 91 15.93 19.49 -13.73
C VAL A 91 16.36 18.17 -13.11
N SER A 92 17.11 18.22 -12.01
CA SER A 92 17.57 17.04 -11.28
C SER A 92 16.40 16.24 -10.72
N VAL A 93 15.41 16.91 -10.13
CA VAL A 93 14.22 16.26 -9.56
C VAL A 93 13.38 15.61 -10.66
N LEU A 94 13.12 16.31 -11.77
CA LEU A 94 12.38 15.74 -12.90
C LEU A 94 13.09 14.51 -13.48
N LEU A 95 14.41 14.58 -13.66
CA LEU A 95 15.20 13.44 -14.13
C LEU A 95 15.10 12.24 -13.17
N VAL A 96 15.27 12.45 -11.87
CA VAL A 96 15.17 11.38 -10.87
C VAL A 96 13.77 10.77 -10.85
N ILE A 97 12.72 11.59 -10.93
CA ILE A 97 11.33 11.09 -10.98
C ILE A 97 11.11 10.24 -12.23
N ILE A 98 11.45 10.75 -13.42
CA ILE A 98 11.18 10.06 -14.68
C ILE A 98 12.02 8.78 -14.77
N LEU A 99 13.34 8.89 -14.60
CA LEU A 99 14.24 7.75 -14.72
C LEU A 99 14.00 6.74 -13.61
N GLY A 100 13.80 7.19 -12.37
CA GLY A 100 13.51 6.30 -11.24
C GLY A 100 12.20 5.55 -11.42
N THR A 101 11.15 6.21 -11.92
CA THR A 101 9.85 5.57 -12.21
C THR A 101 9.99 4.54 -13.33
N LEU A 102 10.60 4.91 -14.45
CA LEU A 102 10.80 4.01 -15.59
C LEU A 102 11.67 2.79 -15.22
N LEU A 103 12.74 3.00 -14.46
CA LEU A 103 13.59 1.92 -13.96
C LEU A 103 12.83 0.99 -13.02
N THR A 104 12.11 1.55 -12.06
CA THR A 104 11.32 0.76 -11.09
C THR A 104 10.26 -0.08 -11.80
N LEU A 105 9.52 0.51 -12.74
CA LEU A 105 8.53 -0.20 -13.55
C LEU A 105 9.17 -1.27 -14.43
N GLY A 106 10.26 -0.96 -15.13
CA GLY A 106 10.96 -1.88 -16.01
C GLY A 106 11.53 -3.09 -15.26
N ILE A 107 12.21 -2.85 -14.13
CA ILE A 107 12.78 -3.92 -13.31
C ILE A 107 11.68 -4.77 -12.68
N THR A 108 10.65 -4.15 -12.10
CA THR A 108 9.53 -4.89 -11.48
C THR A 108 8.79 -5.73 -12.51
N GLY A 109 8.52 -5.16 -13.69
CA GLY A 109 7.91 -5.87 -14.81
C GLY A 109 8.73 -7.06 -15.28
N PHE A 110 10.03 -6.87 -15.49
CA PHE A 110 10.95 -7.94 -15.90
C PHE A 110 11.04 -9.07 -14.87
N ILE A 111 11.14 -8.75 -13.58
CA ILE A 111 11.15 -9.76 -12.51
C ILE A 111 9.84 -10.54 -12.51
N MET A 112 8.70 -9.85 -12.62
CA MET A 112 7.38 -10.48 -12.63
C MET A 112 7.22 -11.41 -13.84
N GLU A 113 7.64 -10.97 -15.03
CA GLU A 113 7.65 -11.78 -16.25
C GLU A 113 8.45 -13.07 -16.05
N LYS A 114 9.64 -12.98 -15.46
CA LYS A 114 10.51 -14.13 -15.21
C LYS A 114 9.92 -15.11 -14.20
N ILE A 115 9.29 -14.62 -13.12
CA ILE A 115 8.61 -15.46 -12.12
C ILE A 115 7.43 -16.20 -12.76
N LEU A 116 6.60 -15.48 -13.52
CA LEU A 116 5.41 -16.04 -14.17
C LEU A 116 5.77 -17.05 -15.27
N THR A 117 6.79 -16.75 -16.09
CA THR A 117 7.24 -17.66 -17.16
C THR A 117 7.89 -18.91 -16.61
N LYS A 118 8.61 -18.82 -15.49
CA LYS A 118 9.20 -20.00 -14.81
C LYS A 118 8.13 -20.91 -14.21
N THR A 119 7.01 -20.35 -13.77
CA THR A 119 5.87 -21.13 -13.24
C THR A 119 5.18 -21.92 -14.36
N LYS A 120 5.11 -21.34 -15.57
CA LYS A 120 4.49 -21.95 -16.76
C LYS A 120 5.31 -23.05 -17.43
N SER A 121 6.60 -23.18 -17.10
CA SER A 121 7.51 -24.22 -17.61
C SER A 121 7.63 -25.43 -16.68
N ASN A 122 7.02 -25.39 -15.50
CA ASN A 122 7.02 -26.46 -14.50
C ASN A 122 5.66 -27.17 -14.35
N ASP A 123 4.68 -26.79 -15.18
CA ASP A 123 3.43 -27.54 -15.46
C ASP A 123 3.58 -28.23 -16.83
#